data_AF-A0A077ND67-F1
#
_entry.id   AF-A0A077ND67-F1
#
_cell.length_a   1.000
_cell.length_b   1.000
_cell.length_c   1.000
_cell.angle_alpha   90.00
_cell.angle_beta   90.00
_cell.angle_gamma   90.00
#
_symmetry.space_group_name_H-M   'P 1'
#
loop_
_entity.id
_entity.type
_entity.pdbx_description
1 polymer ?
#
loop_
_entity_poly.entity_id
_entity_poly.type
_entity_poly.pdbx_seq_one_letter_code
_entity_poly.pdbx_strand_id
1 'polypeptide(L)'
;MTPTNSTEKLLMDIANDNSRSIKNKKIFINEAAYPDQEANYAAGKPCAVCPPPQARPEFVENLIRSLDKRYIVTIYAAYPGTPLNDDFGKPKFDKDERVTSAAGHMWYEISDRKSINPYGFVPKTTGMTGPGAVTEYDTKHYEKPRYSRTLEITKEQYNKLKEYGDLAIAEKNPDFDLYYKGHSNSCIDFTWKVLRSAGLKSNFLSSEHSIALNPATALNRMEKINGDFEGKLKVAKNIPHIESIPAPFPNSELNTEHYNAPPKLDLLKWEQFKQWNLTQADTNDTDIKIS
;
A
#
# COMPACT_ATOMS: atom_id res chain seq x y z
N MET A 1 -18.16 13.20 -6.07
CA MET A 1 -18.57 14.62 -6.16
C MET A 1 -18.03 15.12 -7.46
N THR A 2 -18.90 15.49 -8.40
CA THR A 2 -18.50 15.97 -9.72
C THR A 2 -18.76 17.48 -9.75
N PRO A 3 -17.73 18.32 -9.98
CA PRO A 3 -17.93 19.76 -10.09
C PRO A 3 -18.72 20.08 -11.36
N THR A 4 -19.71 20.96 -11.27
CA THR A 4 -20.53 21.37 -12.43
C THR A 4 -20.18 22.77 -12.93
N ASN A 5 -19.35 23.51 -12.21
CA ASN A 5 -18.93 24.85 -12.59
C ASN A 5 -17.48 25.15 -12.17
N SER A 6 -16.96 26.30 -12.61
CA SER A 6 -15.56 26.70 -12.39
C SER A 6 -15.23 26.90 -10.90
N THR A 7 -16.18 27.41 -10.11
CA THR A 7 -16.00 27.58 -8.67
C THR A 7 -15.90 26.23 -7.97
N GLU A 8 -16.80 25.29 -8.26
CA GLU A 8 -16.73 23.93 -7.70
C GLU A 8 -15.42 23.21 -8.07
N LYS A 9 -14.87 23.48 -9.26
CA LYS A 9 -13.55 22.99 -9.67
C LYS A 9 -12.43 23.62 -8.84
N LEU A 10 -12.45 24.94 -8.64
CA LEU A 10 -11.50 25.63 -7.76
C LEU A 10 -11.56 25.11 -6.33
N LEU A 11 -12.76 24.88 -5.80
CA LEU A 11 -12.94 24.32 -4.45
C LEU A 11 -12.31 22.92 -4.35
N MET A 12 -12.45 22.08 -5.37
CA MET A 12 -11.77 20.78 -5.44
C MET A 12 -10.25 20.92 -5.45
N ASP A 13 -9.72 21.88 -6.19
CA ASP A 13 -8.27 22.15 -6.22
C ASP A 13 -7.75 22.57 -4.84
N ILE A 14 -8.48 23.46 -4.14
CA ILE A 14 -8.18 23.84 -2.74
C ILE A 14 -8.24 22.63 -1.80
N ALA A 15 -9.25 21.78 -1.95
CA ALA A 15 -9.40 20.58 -1.13
C ALA A 15 -8.26 19.57 -1.35
N ASN A 16 -7.76 19.47 -2.59
CA ASN A 16 -6.70 18.56 -2.99
C ASN A 16 -5.28 19.12 -2.75
N ASP A 17 -5.14 20.40 -2.38
CA ASP A 17 -3.85 21.01 -2.07
C ASP A 17 -3.23 20.42 -0.79
N ASN A 18 -2.30 19.47 -0.94
CA ASN A 18 -1.67 18.79 0.20
C ASN A 18 -0.72 19.69 1.01
N SER A 19 -0.41 20.91 0.55
CA SER A 19 0.44 21.86 1.30
C SER A 19 -0.32 22.59 2.43
N ARG A 20 -1.65 22.54 2.44
CA ARG A 20 -2.49 23.27 3.40
C ARG A 20 -3.09 22.38 4.49
N SER A 21 -3.18 22.92 5.70
CA SER A 21 -3.91 22.27 6.80
C SER A 21 -5.41 22.19 6.50
N ILE A 22 -6.10 21.21 7.09
CA ILE A 22 -7.57 21.06 6.96
C ILE A 22 -8.29 22.34 7.39
N LYS A 23 -7.84 22.98 8.49
CA LYS A 23 -8.40 24.25 8.97
C LYS A 23 -8.32 25.33 7.89
N ASN A 24 -7.17 25.49 7.25
CA ASN A 24 -6.98 26.48 6.20
C ASN A 24 -7.82 26.14 4.96
N LYS A 25 -7.89 24.87 4.57
CA LYS A 25 -8.75 24.43 3.46
C LYS A 25 -10.22 24.79 3.71
N LYS A 26 -10.74 24.55 4.92
CA LYS A 26 -12.11 24.92 5.28
C LYS A 26 -12.36 26.41 5.15
N ILE A 27 -11.42 27.25 5.60
CA ILE A 27 -11.49 28.71 5.47
C ILE A 27 -11.56 29.11 3.99
N PHE A 28 -10.57 28.68 3.18
CA PHE A 28 -10.52 29.04 1.76
C PHE A 28 -11.72 28.53 0.97
N ILE A 29 -12.22 27.33 1.28
CA ILE A 29 -13.42 26.79 0.64
C ILE A 29 -14.64 27.67 0.96
N ASN A 30 -14.81 28.07 2.21
CA ASN A 30 -15.93 28.95 2.60
C ASN A 30 -15.82 30.34 1.95
N GLU A 31 -14.61 30.90 1.88
CA GLU A 31 -14.37 32.21 1.26
C GLU A 31 -14.58 32.17 -0.26
N ALA A 32 -14.17 31.10 -0.94
CA ALA A 32 -14.24 30.99 -2.39
C ALA A 32 -15.57 30.44 -2.91
N ALA A 33 -16.40 29.80 -2.06
CA ALA A 33 -17.64 29.14 -2.49
C ALA A 33 -18.71 30.11 -3.01
N TYR A 34 -18.74 31.32 -2.46
CA TYR A 34 -19.75 32.33 -2.72
C TYR A 34 -19.09 33.66 -3.12
N PRO A 35 -18.48 33.72 -4.32
CA PRO A 35 -17.85 34.94 -4.79
C PRO A 35 -18.89 36.05 -4.90
N ASP A 36 -18.49 37.24 -4.45
CA ASP A 36 -19.31 38.45 -4.51
C ASP A 36 -19.71 38.73 -5.97
N GLN A 37 -21.01 38.71 -6.22
CA GLN A 37 -21.59 38.95 -7.55
C GLN A 37 -21.75 40.45 -7.83
N GLU A 38 -21.68 41.28 -6.79
CA GLU A 38 -21.82 42.75 -6.86
C GLU A 38 -20.46 43.46 -6.89
N ALA A 39 -19.39 42.80 -6.45
CA ALA A 39 -18.03 43.25 -6.69
C ALA A 39 -17.86 43.45 -8.20
N ASN A 40 -17.58 44.70 -8.62
CA ASN A 40 -17.54 45.12 -10.02
C ASN A 40 -16.56 44.28 -10.86
N TYR A 41 -17.01 43.11 -11.32
CA TYR A 41 -16.44 42.34 -12.41
C TYR A 41 -16.79 43.05 -13.73
N ALA A 42 -16.32 44.30 -13.81
CA ALA A 42 -16.30 45.20 -14.95
C ALA A 42 -17.56 45.23 -15.85
N ALA A 43 -18.78 45.06 -15.32
CA ALA A 43 -19.99 45.21 -16.11
C ALA A 43 -19.99 46.57 -16.84
N GLY A 44 -19.94 46.54 -18.18
CA GLY A 44 -19.91 47.74 -19.03
C GLY A 44 -18.53 48.15 -19.59
N LYS A 45 -17.44 47.42 -19.34
CA LYS A 45 -16.16 47.63 -20.05
C LYS A 45 -16.01 46.67 -21.23
N PRO A 46 -15.41 47.09 -22.37
CA PRO A 46 -14.94 46.14 -23.37
C PRO A 46 -13.94 45.20 -22.67
N CYS A 47 -14.19 43.89 -22.72
CA CYS A 47 -13.50 42.82 -21.97
C CYS A 47 -13.92 42.60 -20.50
N ALA A 48 -15.14 42.96 -20.11
CA ALA A 48 -15.72 42.56 -18.83
C ALA A 48 -15.75 41.02 -18.68
N VAL A 49 -15.12 40.49 -17.64
CA VAL A 49 -15.19 39.05 -17.30
C VAL A 49 -16.41 38.86 -16.42
N CYS A 50 -17.31 37.92 -16.75
CA CYS A 50 -18.46 37.61 -15.89
C CYS A 50 -17.97 37.15 -14.50
N PRO A 51 -18.71 37.47 -13.41
CA PRO A 51 -18.39 36.91 -12.10
C PRO A 51 -18.44 35.37 -12.17
N PRO A 52 -17.54 34.67 -11.47
CA PRO A 52 -17.61 33.22 -11.40
C PRO A 52 -18.92 32.78 -10.72
N PRO A 53 -19.53 31.67 -11.17
CA PRO A 53 -20.79 31.17 -10.62
C PRO A 53 -20.61 30.74 -9.16
N GLN A 54 -21.67 30.80 -8.35
CA GLN A 54 -21.61 30.28 -6.98
C GLN A 54 -21.52 28.73 -6.98
N ALA A 55 -20.87 28.17 -5.96
CA ALA A 55 -20.91 26.74 -5.71
C ALA A 55 -22.26 26.33 -5.11
N ARG A 56 -22.71 25.11 -5.39
CA ARG A 56 -23.94 24.60 -4.78
C ARG A 56 -23.72 24.33 -3.28
N PRO A 57 -24.64 24.72 -2.38
CA PRO A 57 -24.47 24.53 -0.94
C PRO A 57 -24.18 23.08 -0.53
N GLU A 58 -24.88 22.11 -1.13
CA GLU A 58 -24.65 20.69 -0.86
C GLU A 58 -23.28 20.22 -1.35
N PHE A 59 -22.72 20.85 -2.38
CA PHE A 59 -21.37 20.56 -2.85
C PHE A 59 -20.33 21.02 -1.83
N VAL A 60 -20.47 22.26 -1.33
CA VAL A 60 -19.58 22.86 -0.32
C VAL A 60 -19.60 22.05 0.97
N GLU A 61 -20.80 21.72 1.47
CA GLU A 61 -20.96 20.92 2.69
C GLU A 61 -20.33 19.54 2.54
N ASN A 62 -20.59 18.84 1.43
CA ASN A 62 -20.01 17.53 1.18
C ASN A 62 -18.48 17.60 1.02
N LEU A 63 -17.95 18.67 0.42
CA LEU A 63 -16.52 18.88 0.25
C LEU A 63 -15.85 19.12 1.61
N ILE A 64 -16.38 20.02 2.44
CA ILE A 64 -15.89 20.28 3.80
C ILE A 64 -15.92 19.01 4.64
N ARG A 65 -17.03 18.27 4.61
CA ARG A 65 -17.17 16.98 5.30
C ARG A 65 -16.15 15.96 4.80
N SER A 66 -15.79 16.01 3.51
CA SER A 66 -14.76 15.13 2.95
C SER A 66 -13.35 15.47 3.43
N LEU A 67 -13.08 16.71 3.86
CA LEU A 67 -11.79 17.08 4.45
C LEU A 67 -11.54 16.43 5.81
N ASP A 68 -12.60 16.09 6.54
CA ASP A 68 -12.50 15.37 7.80
C ASP A 68 -12.33 13.84 7.61
N LYS A 69 -12.53 13.34 6.38
CA LYS A 69 -12.19 11.96 6.05
C LYS A 69 -10.68 11.84 5.86
N ARG A 70 -10.06 11.10 6.76
CA ARG A 70 -8.64 10.74 6.68
C ARG A 70 -8.53 9.30 6.26
N TYR A 71 -7.63 9.04 5.33
CA TYR A 71 -7.42 7.73 4.76
C TYR A 71 -6.06 7.23 5.22
N ILE A 72 -5.98 5.95 5.56
CA ILE A 72 -4.74 5.32 5.97
C ILE A 72 -4.50 4.06 5.14
N VAL A 73 -3.23 3.73 4.98
CA VAL A 73 -2.77 2.37 4.61
C VAL A 73 -1.89 1.83 5.71
N THR A 74 -2.12 0.59 6.11
CA THR A 74 -1.23 -0.17 6.98
C THR A 74 -0.59 -1.28 6.18
N ILE A 75 0.74 -1.33 6.16
CA ILE A 75 1.53 -2.36 5.49
C ILE A 75 2.04 -3.32 6.56
N TYR A 76 1.79 -4.61 6.38
CA TYR A 76 2.14 -5.64 7.37
C TYR A 76 3.22 -6.58 6.84
N ALA A 77 4.08 -7.04 7.73
CA ALA A 77 5.10 -8.04 7.47
C ALA A 77 5.11 -9.09 8.58
N ALA A 78 4.61 -10.29 8.26
CA ALA A 78 4.64 -11.47 9.12
C ALA A 78 5.90 -12.31 8.82
N TYR A 79 6.60 -12.73 9.87
CA TYR A 79 7.77 -13.60 9.73
C TYR A 79 7.36 -15.07 9.54
N PRO A 80 8.24 -15.92 8.99
CA PRO A 80 8.13 -17.36 9.19
C PRO A 80 7.89 -17.70 10.65
N GLY A 81 6.98 -18.66 10.91
CA GLY A 81 6.56 -19.04 12.26
C GLY A 81 5.43 -18.19 12.84
N THR A 82 4.96 -17.13 12.15
CA THR A 82 3.82 -16.34 12.63
C THR A 82 2.58 -17.25 12.75
N PRO A 83 1.90 -17.31 13.91
CA PRO A 83 0.72 -18.14 14.10
C PRO A 83 -0.42 -17.74 13.17
N LEU A 84 -1.12 -18.74 12.64
CA LEU A 84 -2.26 -18.54 11.75
C LEU A 84 -3.60 -18.76 12.47
N ASN A 85 -4.61 -18.03 12.02
CA ASN A 85 -6.00 -18.14 12.41
C ASN A 85 -6.85 -18.61 11.22
N ASP A 86 -8.07 -19.07 11.50
CA ASP A 86 -9.12 -19.29 10.52
C ASP A 86 -9.79 -17.97 10.08
N ASP A 87 -10.75 -18.06 9.15
CA ASP A 87 -11.50 -16.92 8.61
C ASP A 87 -12.30 -16.15 9.67
N PHE A 88 -12.57 -16.78 10.81
CA PHE A 88 -13.25 -16.19 11.96
C PHE A 88 -12.28 -15.59 12.99
N GLY A 89 -10.98 -15.60 12.71
CA GLY A 89 -9.94 -15.08 13.59
C GLY A 89 -9.62 -16.00 14.77
N LYS A 90 -10.03 -17.27 14.73
CA LYS A 90 -9.69 -18.24 15.78
C LYS A 90 -8.37 -18.94 15.46
N PRO A 91 -7.54 -19.24 16.47
CA PRO A 91 -6.32 -20.04 16.29
C PRO A 91 -6.54 -21.31 15.48
N LYS A 92 -5.76 -21.49 14.40
CA LYS A 92 -5.79 -22.69 13.57
C LYS A 92 -4.84 -23.75 14.14
N PHE A 93 -5.33 -24.98 14.29
CA PHE A 93 -4.55 -26.13 14.74
C PHE A 93 -4.58 -27.26 13.70
N ASP A 94 -3.49 -27.99 13.58
CA ASP A 94 -3.39 -29.26 12.85
C ASP A 94 -2.75 -30.29 13.77
N LYS A 95 -3.45 -31.40 14.04
CA LYS A 95 -3.05 -32.46 15.00
C LYS A 95 -2.56 -31.87 16.34
N ASP A 96 -3.35 -30.97 16.92
CA ASP A 96 -3.08 -30.25 18.17
C ASP A 96 -1.86 -29.30 18.15
N GLU A 97 -1.16 -29.16 17.02
CA GLU A 97 -0.11 -28.16 16.84
C GLU A 97 -0.67 -26.86 16.27
N ARG A 98 -0.19 -25.72 16.80
CA ARG A 98 -0.54 -24.42 16.24
C ARG A 98 0.01 -24.30 14.82
N VAL A 99 -0.86 -24.04 13.85
CA VAL A 99 -0.45 -23.81 12.47
C VAL A 99 0.23 -22.45 12.37
N THR A 100 1.36 -22.40 11.68
CA THR A 100 2.17 -21.19 11.48
C THR A 100 2.50 -20.97 10.01
N SER A 101 2.73 -19.73 9.61
CA SER A 101 3.18 -19.40 8.26
C SER A 101 4.60 -19.94 8.01
N ALA A 102 4.79 -20.73 6.95
CA ALA A 102 6.09 -21.31 6.61
C ALA A 102 7.08 -20.27 6.06
N ALA A 103 6.62 -19.38 5.17
CA ALA A 103 7.46 -18.40 4.48
C ALA A 103 7.37 -16.99 5.06
N GLY A 104 6.42 -16.75 5.99
CA GLY A 104 5.97 -15.41 6.32
C GLY A 104 4.99 -14.88 5.27
N HIS A 105 4.56 -13.63 5.45
CA HIS A 105 3.61 -12.99 4.54
C HIS A 105 3.72 -11.48 4.57
N MET A 106 3.38 -10.83 3.45
CA MET A 106 3.31 -9.37 3.35
C MET A 106 1.99 -8.99 2.68
N TRP A 107 1.29 -8.02 3.23
CA TRP A 107 0.01 -7.53 2.72
C TRP A 107 -0.19 -6.07 3.11
N TYR A 108 -1.24 -5.45 2.58
CA TYR A 108 -1.64 -4.11 2.99
C TYR A 108 -3.12 -4.08 3.38
N GLU A 109 -3.49 -3.04 4.12
CA GLU A 109 -4.85 -2.77 4.54
C GLU A 109 -5.12 -1.29 4.39
N ILE A 110 -6.27 -0.93 3.85
CA ILE A 110 -6.69 0.47 3.74
C ILE A 110 -7.90 0.74 4.64
N SER A 111 -7.96 1.94 5.19
CA SER A 111 -9.12 2.38 5.96
C SER A 111 -9.44 3.85 5.73
N ASP A 112 -10.74 4.16 5.67
CA ASP A 112 -11.29 5.51 5.76
C ASP A 112 -11.81 5.83 7.18
N ARG A 113 -11.30 5.10 8.19
CA ARG A 113 -11.75 5.04 9.59
C ARG A 113 -13.13 4.46 9.84
N LYS A 114 -13.91 4.16 8.80
CA LYS A 114 -15.23 3.51 8.90
C LYS A 114 -15.19 2.08 8.38
N SER A 115 -14.52 1.89 7.26
CA SER A 115 -14.27 0.60 6.62
C SER A 115 -12.79 0.24 6.74
N ILE A 116 -12.52 -1.05 6.82
CA ILE A 116 -11.17 -1.62 6.83
C ILE A 116 -11.17 -2.70 5.75
N ASN A 117 -10.29 -2.57 4.77
CA ASN A 117 -10.21 -3.49 3.63
C ASN A 117 -8.77 -3.98 3.49
N PRO A 118 -8.46 -5.19 3.98
CA PRO A 118 -7.16 -5.82 3.78
C PRO A 118 -7.09 -6.48 2.40
N TYR A 119 -5.89 -6.53 1.84
CA TYR A 119 -5.60 -7.18 0.57
C TYR A 119 -4.21 -7.81 0.65
N GLY A 120 -4.14 -9.12 0.43
CA GLY A 120 -2.87 -9.79 0.19
C GLY A 120 -3.04 -10.98 -0.73
N PHE A 121 -1.92 -11.48 -1.26
CA PHE A 121 -1.91 -12.46 -2.34
C PHE A 121 -1.33 -13.78 -1.86
N VAL A 122 -2.12 -14.85 -1.97
CA VAL A 122 -1.79 -16.19 -1.47
C VAL A 122 -2.04 -17.23 -2.56
N PRO A 123 -1.37 -18.41 -2.51
CA PRO A 123 -1.73 -19.50 -3.40
C PRO A 123 -3.10 -20.10 -2.98
N LYS A 124 -3.97 -20.42 -3.95
CA LYS A 124 -5.29 -21.05 -3.71
C LYS A 124 -5.15 -22.45 -3.10
N THR A 125 -4.08 -23.15 -3.47
CA THR A 125 -3.69 -24.45 -2.92
C THR A 125 -2.35 -24.31 -2.20
N THR A 126 -2.12 -25.13 -1.17
CA THR A 126 -0.82 -25.14 -0.49
C THR A 126 0.30 -25.50 -1.47
N GLY A 127 1.33 -24.64 -1.57
CA GLY A 127 2.46 -24.86 -2.47
C GLY A 127 3.21 -23.58 -2.80
N MET A 128 4.36 -23.70 -3.46
CA MET A 128 5.17 -22.55 -3.89
C MET A 128 4.75 -21.97 -5.24
N THR A 129 4.02 -22.76 -6.04
CA THR A 129 3.60 -22.40 -7.39
C THR A 129 2.19 -22.92 -7.65
N GLY A 130 1.37 -22.12 -8.31
CA GLY A 130 0.03 -22.54 -8.71
C GLY A 130 -0.94 -21.37 -8.83
N PRO A 131 -2.24 -21.64 -9.03
CA PRO A 131 -3.26 -20.60 -8.99
C PRO A 131 -3.20 -19.85 -7.66
N GLY A 132 -3.17 -18.53 -7.72
CA GLY A 132 -3.23 -17.63 -6.58
C GLY A 132 -4.57 -16.91 -6.48
N ALA A 133 -4.79 -16.27 -5.34
CA ALA A 133 -5.96 -15.44 -5.06
C ALA A 133 -5.55 -14.27 -4.19
N VAL A 134 -6.18 -13.11 -4.43
CA VAL A 134 -6.15 -12.00 -3.49
C VAL A 134 -7.25 -12.20 -2.46
N THR A 135 -6.92 -12.01 -1.18
CA THR A 135 -7.79 -12.29 -0.04
C THR A 135 -8.01 -11.05 0.81
N GLU A 136 -9.21 -10.96 1.39
CA GLU A 136 -9.64 -9.92 2.35
C GLU A 136 -9.56 -10.40 3.80
N TYR A 137 -8.82 -11.48 4.07
CA TYR A 137 -8.77 -12.11 5.39
C TYR A 137 -7.40 -12.06 6.07
N ASP A 138 -6.34 -11.56 5.40
CA ASP A 138 -4.98 -11.64 5.93
C ASP A 138 -4.78 -10.97 7.30
N THR A 139 -5.39 -9.81 7.55
CA THR A 139 -5.30 -9.18 8.88
C THR A 139 -5.94 -10.03 9.99
N LYS A 140 -6.92 -10.90 9.66
CA LYS A 140 -7.50 -11.86 10.61
C LYS A 140 -6.65 -13.13 10.72
N HIS A 141 -6.13 -13.61 9.59
CA HIS A 141 -5.37 -14.86 9.49
C HIS A 141 -4.01 -14.79 10.18
N TYR A 142 -3.34 -13.64 10.20
CA TYR A 142 -2.01 -13.54 10.80
C TYR A 142 -2.07 -12.94 12.20
N GLU A 143 -1.78 -13.75 13.21
CA GLU A 143 -1.74 -13.29 14.60
C GLU A 143 -0.43 -12.55 14.87
N LYS A 144 -0.52 -11.25 15.23
CA LYS A 144 0.62 -10.41 15.64
C LYS A 144 1.78 -10.44 14.64
N PRO A 145 1.59 -9.94 13.41
CA PRO A 145 2.67 -9.83 12.44
C PRO A 145 3.88 -9.11 13.05
N ARG A 146 5.08 -9.52 12.65
CA ARG A 146 6.33 -8.99 13.22
C ARG A 146 6.41 -7.47 13.12
N TYR A 147 5.93 -6.90 12.03
CA TYR A 147 5.98 -5.47 11.77
C TYR A 147 4.70 -4.98 11.09
N SER A 148 4.30 -3.75 11.42
CA SER A 148 3.27 -3.01 10.70
C SER A 148 3.62 -1.53 10.66
N ARG A 149 3.37 -0.88 9.51
CA ARG A 149 3.50 0.56 9.35
C ARG A 149 2.21 1.16 8.82
N THR A 150 1.63 2.08 9.56
CA THR A 150 0.48 2.87 9.13
C THR A 150 0.94 4.23 8.63
N LEU A 151 0.43 4.64 7.47
CA LEU A 151 0.65 5.94 6.86
C LEU A 151 -0.70 6.60 6.59
N GLU A 152 -0.83 7.88 6.92
CA GLU A 152 -1.89 8.68 6.32
C GLU A 152 -1.60 8.93 4.85
N ILE A 153 -2.62 8.73 4.02
CA ILE A 153 -2.54 8.84 2.57
C ILE A 153 -3.62 9.75 2.01
N THR A 154 -3.42 10.23 0.80
CA THR A 154 -4.45 11.04 0.13
C THR A 154 -5.64 10.16 -0.28
N LYS A 155 -6.79 10.78 -0.49
CA LYS A 155 -7.97 10.09 -1.04
C LYS A 155 -7.68 9.42 -2.39
N GLU A 156 -6.89 10.07 -3.23
CA GLU A 156 -6.51 9.53 -4.54
C GLU A 156 -5.68 8.25 -4.38
N GLN A 157 -4.71 8.25 -3.46
CA GLN A 157 -3.91 7.06 -3.15
C GLN A 157 -4.79 5.95 -2.60
N TYR A 158 -5.69 6.25 -1.66
CA TYR A 158 -6.65 5.29 -1.12
C TYR A 158 -7.49 4.65 -2.23
N ASN A 159 -8.05 5.46 -3.14
CA ASN A 159 -8.86 4.96 -4.24
C ASN A 159 -8.05 4.05 -5.18
N LYS A 160 -6.81 4.42 -5.53
CA LYS A 160 -5.92 3.60 -6.36
C LYS A 160 -5.61 2.24 -5.70
N LEU A 161 -5.29 2.24 -4.40
CA LEU A 161 -5.06 1.02 -3.64
C LEU A 161 -6.31 0.13 -3.59
N LYS A 162 -7.49 0.74 -3.37
CA LYS A 162 -8.77 0.03 -3.32
C LYS A 162 -9.11 -0.58 -4.67
N GLU A 163 -9.06 0.21 -5.74
CA GLU A 163 -9.39 -0.22 -7.10
C GLU A 163 -8.48 -1.36 -7.55
N TYR A 164 -7.16 -1.24 -7.31
CA TYR A 164 -6.21 -2.29 -7.66
C TYR A 164 -6.52 -3.61 -6.92
N GLY A 165 -6.81 -3.52 -5.61
CA GLY A 165 -7.17 -4.66 -4.78
C GLY A 165 -8.49 -5.31 -5.21
N ASP A 166 -9.54 -4.51 -5.40
CA ASP A 166 -10.86 -4.98 -5.85
C ASP A 166 -10.80 -5.65 -7.23
N LEU A 167 -10.04 -5.08 -8.17
CA LEU A 167 -9.83 -5.68 -9.50
C LEU A 167 -9.07 -7.01 -9.39
N ALA A 168 -8.11 -7.12 -8.48
CA ALA A 168 -7.35 -8.35 -8.28
C ALA A 168 -8.19 -9.46 -7.63
N ILE A 169 -9.05 -9.12 -6.66
CA ILE A 169 -10.05 -10.05 -6.09
C ILE A 169 -11.01 -10.54 -7.18
N ALA A 170 -11.46 -9.63 -8.04
CA ALA A 170 -12.37 -9.96 -9.14
C ALA A 170 -11.71 -10.72 -10.29
N GLU A 171 -10.41 -11.05 -10.19
CA GLU A 171 -9.61 -11.68 -11.24
C GLU A 171 -9.60 -10.90 -12.58
N LYS A 172 -9.71 -9.57 -12.49
CA LYS A 172 -9.82 -8.65 -13.63
C LYS A 172 -8.66 -7.67 -13.71
N ASN A 173 -7.64 -7.80 -12.85
CA ASN A 173 -6.51 -6.90 -12.86
C ASN A 173 -5.60 -7.23 -14.06
N PRO A 174 -5.47 -6.34 -15.07
CA PRO A 174 -4.66 -6.62 -16.24
C PRO A 174 -3.15 -6.59 -15.92
N ASP A 175 -2.77 -5.96 -14.81
CA ASP A 175 -1.37 -5.65 -14.48
C ASP A 175 -0.77 -6.62 -13.44
N PHE A 176 -1.52 -7.66 -13.06
CA PHE A 176 -1.07 -8.67 -12.10
C PHE A 176 -1.49 -10.08 -12.49
N ASP A 177 -0.50 -10.94 -12.77
CA ASP A 177 -0.72 -12.36 -13.01
C ASP A 177 -1.14 -13.04 -11.70
N LEU A 178 -2.29 -13.72 -11.69
CA LEU A 178 -2.75 -14.46 -10.52
C LEU A 178 -2.13 -15.84 -10.39
N TYR A 179 -1.18 -16.22 -11.25
CA TYR A 179 -0.38 -17.42 -11.06
C TYR A 179 0.73 -17.18 -10.03
N TYR A 180 0.51 -17.66 -8.80
CA TYR A 180 1.45 -17.51 -7.69
C TYR A 180 2.78 -18.22 -7.99
N LYS A 181 3.89 -17.51 -7.78
CA LYS A 181 5.27 -18.03 -7.81
C LYS A 181 6.00 -17.44 -6.61
N GLY A 182 6.26 -18.25 -5.58
CA GLY A 182 6.82 -17.76 -4.32
C GLY A 182 8.15 -17.00 -4.43
N HIS A 183 8.87 -17.13 -5.56
CA HIS A 183 10.13 -16.44 -5.80
C HIS A 183 10.08 -15.21 -6.72
N SER A 184 9.00 -15.01 -7.48
CA SER A 184 8.92 -13.95 -8.51
C SER A 184 7.51 -13.43 -8.82
N ASN A 185 6.48 -13.94 -8.14
CA ASN A 185 5.11 -13.45 -8.19
C ASN A 185 4.38 -13.87 -6.91
N SER A 186 4.73 -13.21 -5.82
CA SER A 186 4.40 -13.57 -4.44
C SER A 186 3.60 -12.46 -3.74
N CYS A 187 3.26 -12.68 -2.48
CA CYS A 187 2.64 -11.66 -1.62
C CYS A 187 3.44 -10.36 -1.54
N ILE A 188 4.77 -10.45 -1.63
CA ILE A 188 5.69 -9.31 -1.60
C ILE A 188 5.56 -8.51 -2.90
N ASP A 189 5.60 -9.18 -4.05
CA ASP A 189 5.52 -8.55 -5.37
C ASP A 189 4.17 -7.87 -5.57
N PHE A 190 3.08 -8.54 -5.17
CA PHE A 190 1.73 -7.96 -5.17
C PHE A 190 1.69 -6.68 -4.34
N THR A 191 2.13 -6.75 -3.07
CA THR A 191 2.07 -5.60 -2.16
C THR A 191 2.88 -4.43 -2.70
N TRP A 192 4.10 -4.66 -3.22
CA TRP A 192 4.89 -3.57 -3.80
C TRP A 192 4.27 -3.00 -5.07
N LYS A 193 3.73 -3.83 -5.98
CA LYS A 193 3.05 -3.35 -7.20
C LYS A 193 1.87 -2.45 -6.87
N VAL A 194 1.05 -2.83 -5.89
CA VAL A 194 -0.11 -2.03 -5.46
C VAL A 194 0.34 -0.71 -4.82
N LEU A 195 1.32 -0.75 -3.92
CA LEU A 195 1.86 0.48 -3.30
C LEU A 195 2.42 1.43 -4.38
N ARG A 196 3.13 0.91 -5.38
CA ARG A 196 3.65 1.70 -6.50
C ARG A 196 2.57 2.29 -7.38
N SER A 197 1.46 1.57 -7.65
CA SER A 197 0.34 2.11 -8.44
C SER A 197 -0.30 3.32 -7.76
N ALA A 198 -0.26 3.39 -6.43
CA ALA A 198 -0.65 4.53 -5.62
C ALA A 198 0.49 5.56 -5.37
N GLY A 199 1.66 5.39 -5.99
CA GLY A 199 2.80 6.30 -5.83
C GLY A 199 3.55 6.19 -4.49
N LEU A 200 3.27 5.16 -3.68
CA LEU A 200 3.96 4.89 -2.41
C LEU A 200 5.22 4.06 -2.71
N LYS A 201 6.35 4.76 -2.92
CA LYS A 201 7.64 4.16 -3.30
C LYS A 201 8.63 4.18 -2.14
N SER A 202 9.49 3.17 -2.06
CA SER A 202 10.59 3.07 -1.10
C SER A 202 11.72 4.04 -1.46
N ASN A 203 12.20 4.83 -0.49
CA ASN A 203 13.37 5.70 -0.65
C ASN A 203 14.69 5.06 -0.21
N PHE A 204 14.72 3.76 0.10
CA PHE A 204 15.92 3.10 0.63
C PHE A 204 17.17 3.19 -0.28
N LEU A 205 17.01 3.62 -1.53
CA LEU A 205 18.13 3.89 -2.44
C LEU A 205 18.65 5.33 -2.43
N SER A 206 17.95 6.28 -1.81
CA SER A 206 18.38 7.69 -1.71
C SER A 206 19.03 8.05 -0.37
N SER A 207 18.98 7.16 0.63
CA SER A 207 19.72 7.31 1.89
C SER A 207 21.05 6.56 1.82
N GLU A 208 22.16 7.30 1.80
CA GLU A 208 23.60 7.09 2.13
C GLU A 208 24.17 5.70 2.55
N HIS A 209 23.38 4.65 2.81
CA HIS A 209 23.84 3.36 3.37
C HIS A 209 24.22 2.28 2.34
N SER A 210 24.50 2.64 1.08
CA SER A 210 24.90 1.66 0.04
C SER A 210 26.27 1.91 -0.58
N ILE A 211 27.26 2.29 0.23
CA ILE A 211 28.68 2.33 -0.17
C ILE A 211 29.33 0.95 0.11
N ALA A 212 28.95 -0.04 -0.71
CA ALA A 212 29.80 -1.19 -1.02
C ALA A 212 29.46 -1.63 -2.44
N LEU A 213 30.28 -1.21 -3.40
CA LEU A 213 30.08 -1.43 -4.83
C LEU A 213 30.67 -2.79 -5.23
N ASN A 214 29.80 -3.77 -5.50
CA ASN A 214 30.12 -4.82 -6.47
C ASN A 214 29.26 -4.61 -7.74
N PRO A 215 29.71 -5.02 -8.94
CA PRO A 215 28.99 -4.75 -10.18
C PRO A 215 27.62 -5.46 -10.27
N ALA A 216 27.44 -6.61 -9.62
CA ALA A 216 26.14 -7.30 -9.55
C ALA A 216 25.08 -6.53 -8.74
N THR A 217 25.50 -5.80 -7.70
CA THR A 217 24.63 -4.90 -6.93
C THR A 217 24.40 -3.56 -7.64
N ALA A 218 25.22 -3.20 -8.64
CA ALA A 218 24.99 -2.04 -9.49
C ALA A 218 23.86 -2.31 -10.51
N LEU A 219 23.81 -3.50 -11.13
CA LEU A 219 22.70 -3.88 -12.02
C LEU A 219 21.37 -3.96 -11.26
N ASN A 220 21.35 -4.65 -10.11
CA ASN A 220 20.21 -4.68 -9.18
C ASN A 220 19.84 -3.30 -8.61
N ARG A 221 20.73 -2.30 -8.69
CA ARG A 221 20.45 -0.91 -8.32
C ARG A 221 19.74 -0.17 -9.45
N MET A 222 20.09 -0.43 -10.72
CA MET A 222 19.48 0.27 -11.85
C MET A 222 18.00 -0.07 -12.05
N GLU A 223 17.59 -1.34 -11.88
CA GLU A 223 16.17 -1.73 -11.87
C GLU A 223 15.38 -1.02 -10.75
N LYS A 224 16.02 -0.83 -9.59
CA LYS A 224 15.39 -0.21 -8.42
C LYS A 224 15.39 1.32 -8.46
N ILE A 225 16.36 1.94 -9.13
CA ILE A 225 16.41 3.39 -9.40
C ILE A 225 15.33 3.79 -10.43
N ASN A 226 14.97 2.89 -11.35
CA ASN A 226 13.92 3.12 -12.34
C ASN A 226 12.49 2.98 -11.79
N GLY A 227 12.33 2.54 -10.54
CA GLY A 227 11.02 2.39 -9.90
C GLY A 227 10.43 0.97 -9.93
N ASP A 228 11.20 -0.04 -10.36
CA ASP A 228 10.74 -1.42 -10.53
C ASP A 228 11.05 -2.33 -9.32
N PHE A 229 11.28 -1.77 -8.12
CA PHE A 229 11.60 -2.56 -6.93
C PHE A 229 10.44 -3.48 -6.51
N GLU A 230 10.49 -4.76 -6.90
CA GLU A 230 9.47 -5.78 -6.59
C GLU A 230 9.58 -6.36 -5.17
N GLY A 231 10.60 -5.96 -4.42
CA GLY A 231 10.83 -6.42 -3.05
C GLY A 231 12.07 -7.28 -2.88
N LYS A 232 12.24 -7.83 -1.67
CA LYS A 232 13.20 -8.89 -1.37
C LYS A 232 12.44 -10.18 -1.14
N LEU A 233 12.95 -11.30 -1.66
CA LEU A 233 12.32 -12.62 -1.50
C LEU A 233 11.89 -12.96 -0.06
N LYS A 234 12.66 -12.55 0.94
CA LYS A 234 12.33 -12.77 2.35
C LYS A 234 11.58 -11.56 2.92
N VAL A 235 10.39 -11.78 3.47
CA VAL A 235 9.54 -10.74 4.09
C VAL A 235 10.33 -9.85 5.05
N ALA A 236 11.15 -10.43 5.92
CA ALA A 236 11.99 -9.71 6.86
C ALA A 236 12.90 -8.64 6.22
N LYS A 237 13.42 -8.92 5.01
CA LYS A 237 14.30 -8.00 4.29
C LYS A 237 13.54 -6.84 3.64
N ASN A 238 12.21 -6.84 3.65
CA ASN A 238 11.38 -5.74 3.14
C ASN A 238 11.08 -4.68 4.20
N ILE A 239 11.24 -4.97 5.50
CA ILE A 239 10.92 -4.02 6.56
C ILE A 239 11.66 -2.68 6.40
N PRO A 240 12.99 -2.64 6.18
CA PRO A 240 13.70 -1.37 5.96
C PRO A 240 13.21 -0.60 4.72
N HIS A 241 12.73 -1.33 3.70
CA HIS A 241 12.14 -0.72 2.52
C HIS A 241 10.78 -0.10 2.83
N ILE A 242 9.94 -0.76 3.64
CA ILE A 242 8.65 -0.24 4.09
C ILE A 242 8.85 1.00 4.97
N GLU A 243 9.80 0.99 5.90
CA GLU A 243 10.20 2.15 6.75
C GLU A 243 10.65 3.36 5.91
N SER A 244 11.28 3.11 4.77
CA SER A 244 11.77 4.18 3.91
C SER A 244 10.71 4.85 3.03
N ILE A 245 9.46 4.35 3.00
CA ILE A 245 8.40 4.98 2.20
C ILE A 245 8.12 6.39 2.77
N PRO A 246 8.19 7.47 1.97
CA PRO A 246 7.82 8.79 2.47
C PRO A 246 6.34 8.84 2.80
N ALA A 247 6.02 9.30 4.02
CA ALA A 247 4.64 9.58 4.39
C ALA A 247 4.12 10.78 3.58
N PRO A 248 2.99 10.66 2.85
CA PRO A 248 2.36 11.79 2.16
C PRO A 248 2.05 12.97 3.09
N PHE A 249 1.76 12.67 4.36
CA PHE A 249 1.59 13.64 5.43
C PHE A 249 2.61 13.36 6.56
N PRO A 250 3.86 13.85 6.48
CA PRO A 250 4.94 13.46 7.40
C PRO A 250 4.63 13.70 8.89
N ASN A 251 3.92 14.79 9.18
CA ASN A 251 3.59 15.20 10.55
C ASN A 251 2.22 14.66 11.02
N SER A 252 1.63 13.72 10.29
CA SER A 252 0.35 13.12 10.69
C SER A 252 0.52 12.28 11.96
N GLU A 253 -0.38 12.49 12.92
CA GLU A 253 -0.49 11.67 14.13
C GLU A 253 -1.01 10.25 13.85
N LEU A 254 -1.50 9.99 12.63
CA LEU A 254 -1.93 8.66 12.21
C LEU A 254 -0.75 7.80 11.73
N ASN A 255 0.40 8.41 11.46
CA ASN A 255 1.60 7.67 11.09
C ASN A 255 2.12 6.91 12.31
N THR A 256 2.17 5.58 12.22
CA THR A 256 2.65 4.74 13.31
C THR A 256 3.44 3.56 12.77
N GLU A 257 4.39 3.09 13.57
CA GLU A 257 5.15 1.87 13.32
C GLU A 257 5.08 1.00 14.56
N HIS A 258 4.84 -0.29 14.36
CA HIS A 258 4.72 -1.24 15.45
C HIS A 258 5.52 -2.50 15.17
N TYR A 259 6.17 -3.00 16.22
CA TYR A 259 7.00 -4.17 16.19
C TYR A 259 6.54 -5.16 17.26
N ASN A 260 6.06 -6.32 16.83
CA ASN A 260 5.79 -7.43 17.74
C ASN A 260 7.06 -8.25 17.98
N ALA A 261 7.11 -9.00 19.08
CA ALA A 261 8.20 -9.97 19.30
C ALA A 261 8.26 -10.95 18.11
N PRO A 262 9.46 -11.42 17.71
CA PRO A 262 9.57 -12.46 16.69
C PRO A 262 8.83 -13.72 17.15
N PRO A 263 8.26 -14.51 16.22
CA PRO A 263 7.65 -15.78 16.57
C PRO A 263 8.65 -16.66 17.31
N LYS A 264 8.18 -17.41 18.33
CA LYS A 264 9.04 -18.37 19.02
C LYS A 264 9.53 -19.39 17.99
N LEU A 265 10.84 -19.39 17.72
CA LEU A 265 11.44 -20.38 16.84
C LEU A 265 11.32 -21.74 17.51
N ASP A 266 10.55 -22.62 16.91
CA ASP A 266 10.80 -24.05 17.03
C ASP A 266 12.10 -24.33 16.26
N LEU A 267 13.20 -24.56 17.00
CA LEU A 267 14.54 -24.75 16.44
C LEU A 267 14.58 -25.88 15.41
N LEU A 268 13.74 -26.91 15.56
CA LEU A 268 13.65 -28.04 14.63
C LEU A 268 13.01 -27.62 13.30
N LYS A 269 11.90 -26.87 13.35
CA LYS A 269 11.24 -26.31 12.16
C LYS A 269 12.13 -25.29 11.45
N TRP A 270 12.94 -24.54 12.21
CA TRP A 270 13.91 -23.59 11.67
C TRP A 270 15.10 -24.27 10.98
N GLU A 271 15.63 -25.37 11.52
CA GLU A 271 16.68 -26.14 10.85
C GLU A 271 16.18 -26.82 9.58
N GLN A 272 14.95 -27.37 9.59
CA GLN A 272 14.30 -27.88 8.39
C GLN A 272 14.10 -26.79 7.34
N PHE A 273 13.66 -25.59 7.75
CA PHE A 273 13.54 -24.44 6.86
C PHE A 273 14.90 -23.96 6.31
N LYS A 274 15.97 -24.02 7.12
CA LYS A 274 17.34 -23.71 6.67
C LYS A 274 17.83 -24.72 5.65
N GLN A 275 17.72 -26.02 5.94
CA GLN A 275 18.11 -27.08 5.01
C GLN A 275 17.32 -26.98 3.71
N TRP A 276 16.02 -26.74 3.79
CA TRP A 276 15.16 -26.54 2.62
C TRP A 276 15.54 -25.31 1.78
N ASN A 277 15.96 -24.20 2.40
CA ASN A 277 16.48 -23.05 1.64
C ASN A 277 17.86 -23.29 1.02
N LEU A 278 18.70 -24.13 1.62
CA LEU A 278 20.05 -24.44 1.14
C LEU A 278 20.00 -25.41 -0.04
N THR A 279 19.17 -26.46 0.02
CA THR A 279 19.04 -27.43 -1.08
C THR A 279 18.48 -26.81 -2.36
N GLN A 280 17.71 -25.72 -2.26
CA GLN A 280 17.13 -25.03 -3.42
C GLN A 280 18.02 -23.93 -3.99
N ALA A 281 19.10 -23.54 -3.30
CA ALA A 281 20.14 -22.69 -3.89
C ALA A 281 21.06 -23.50 -4.82
N ASP A 282 21.20 -24.81 -4.54
CA ASP A 282 22.11 -25.70 -5.27
C ASP A 282 21.48 -26.40 -6.49
N THR A 283 20.14 -26.45 -6.62
CA THR A 283 19.49 -27.12 -7.77
C THR A 283 19.46 -26.29 -9.06
N ASN A 284 20.02 -25.07 -9.07
CA ASN A 284 20.00 -24.18 -10.24
C ASN A 284 21.36 -24.04 -10.95
N ASP A 285 22.40 -24.80 -10.58
CA ASP A 285 23.72 -24.69 -11.21
C ASP A 285 24.24 -25.97 -11.91
N THR A 286 23.38 -26.96 -12.14
CA THR A 286 23.72 -28.09 -13.01
C THR A 286 22.54 -28.55 -13.84
N ASP A 287 22.31 -27.89 -14.97
CA ASP A 287 21.74 -28.53 -16.16
C ASP A 287 22.04 -27.70 -17.43
N ILE A 288 23.34 -27.43 -17.68
CA ILE A 288 23.81 -27.26 -19.05
C ILE A 288 24.05 -28.68 -19.58
N LYS A 289 23.03 -29.27 -20.18
CA LYS A 289 23.20 -30.42 -21.06
C LYS A 289 23.80 -29.93 -22.36
N ILE A 290 25.09 -30.22 -22.55
CA ILE A 290 25.71 -30.23 -23.86
C ILE A 290 25.12 -31.42 -24.62
N SER A 291 24.36 -31.14 -25.67
CA SER A 291 24.17 -32.01 -26.84
C SER A 291 23.98 -31.13 -28.07
#